data_AF-A0A0S7YBB8-F1
#
_entry.id   AF-A0A0S7YBB8-F1
#
_cell.length_a   1.000
_cell.length_b   1.000
_cell.length_c   1.000
_cell.angle_alpha   90.00
_cell.angle_beta   90.00
_cell.angle_gamma   90.00
#
_symmetry.space_group_name_H-M   'P 1'
#
loop_
_entity.id
_entity.type
_entity.pdbx_description
1 polymer ?
#
loop_
_entity_poly.entity_id
_entity_poly.type
_entity_poly.pdbx_seq_one_letter_code
_entity_poly.pdbx_strand_id
1 'polypeptide(L)'
;GKSGNLAKTESEFGDLVVFHWAPPQWDESLEHYTVYVYYPITVSGRDVNPDDYGFRTEKFMNENYLLSYYGQEYEGNYYFTVRIHKDDIRTMEKMMIQQYIPATYFNTEKFGTIEITPEREKRFEFPYELIYMILSIVPYLFYSNKKARTIRGAYSEVASLQWLRDDWVPPKIEVATFRKSGKVAKLDLIESALFLDYPVNKILTILARKLEEGGIIRVISHQPLTIDVLQRPTTLRYYESIFLDAIKSDGILDEAGLKAMMTEVVEKVSAKAWDCDLEATKAYYAEKIGEHVAEKPIDKEYNKDDYYNYLLNRRFRRHEYYERMESSFVVYGEPIKNYSAFIRSDACHSACYVHTACHDACHSACHSACHSACHSACHSACHSACVSGGAH
;
A
#
# COMPACT_ATOMS: atom_id res chain seq x y z
N GLY A 1 33.14 32.58 -43.12
CA GLY A 1 34.43 32.94 -43.74
C GLY A 1 35.54 32.07 -43.21
N LYS A 2 36.31 32.53 -42.21
CA LYS A 2 37.48 31.81 -41.68
C LYS A 2 37.20 30.43 -41.08
N SER A 3 36.01 30.19 -40.54
CA SER A 3 35.60 28.89 -39.97
C SER A 3 35.06 27.89 -40.98
N GLY A 4 34.96 28.25 -42.28
CA GLY A 4 34.42 27.36 -43.32
C GLY A 4 32.90 27.21 -43.36
N ASN A 5 32.16 27.74 -42.38
CA ASN A 5 30.70 27.52 -42.25
C ASN A 5 29.81 28.47 -43.09
N LEU A 6 30.42 29.42 -43.81
CA LEU A 6 29.71 30.37 -44.66
C LEU A 6 30.38 30.39 -46.04
N ALA A 7 29.59 30.23 -47.10
CA ALA A 7 30.06 30.28 -48.47
C ALA A 7 29.06 30.96 -49.40
N LYS A 8 29.54 31.42 -50.55
CA LYS A 8 28.65 31.95 -51.60
C LYS A 8 28.15 30.83 -52.51
N THR A 9 26.91 30.95 -52.96
CA THR A 9 26.28 30.06 -53.93
C THR A 9 25.36 30.88 -54.85
N GLU A 10 25.33 30.52 -56.14
CA GLU A 10 24.43 31.11 -57.13
C GLU A 10 23.18 30.23 -57.26
N SER A 11 22.02 30.87 -57.28
CA SER A 11 20.72 30.21 -57.32
C SER A 11 19.80 30.92 -58.33
N GLU A 12 18.71 30.27 -58.73
CA GLU A 12 17.60 30.92 -59.45
C GLU A 12 17.00 32.13 -58.71
N PHE A 13 17.28 32.24 -57.40
CA PHE A 13 16.86 33.37 -56.55
C PHE A 13 17.94 34.46 -56.38
N GLY A 14 19.05 34.39 -57.13
CA GLY A 14 20.17 35.33 -57.08
C GLY A 14 21.35 34.86 -56.24
N ASP A 15 22.23 35.80 -55.88
CA ASP A 15 23.44 35.52 -55.09
C ASP A 15 23.08 35.29 -53.61
N LEU A 16 23.36 34.08 -53.12
CA LEU A 16 23.08 33.67 -51.76
C LEU A 16 24.36 33.34 -50.99
N VAL A 17 24.29 33.50 -49.68
CA VAL A 17 25.27 32.99 -48.72
C VAL A 17 24.64 31.78 -48.03
N VAL A 18 25.27 30.62 -48.15
CA VAL A 18 24.90 29.41 -47.43
C VAL A 18 25.60 29.39 -46.07
N PHE A 19 24.81 29.23 -45.01
CA PHE A 19 25.25 28.86 -43.68
C PHE A 19 25.08 27.34 -43.53
N HIS A 20 26.21 26.63 -43.51
CA HIS A 20 26.26 25.17 -43.38
C HIS A 20 27.08 24.81 -42.14
N TRP A 21 26.40 24.35 -41.09
CA TRP A 21 26.99 24.09 -39.78
C TRP A 21 26.21 23.03 -39.02
N ALA A 22 26.82 22.38 -38.03
CA ALA A 22 26.13 21.50 -37.09
C ALA A 22 26.67 21.75 -35.68
N PRO A 23 25.82 21.71 -34.64
CA PRO A 23 26.27 21.80 -33.26
C PRO A 23 27.09 20.56 -32.85
N PRO A 24 27.82 20.64 -31.72
CA PRO A 24 28.50 19.49 -31.15
C PRO A 24 27.56 18.30 -30.96
N GLN A 25 28.08 17.11 -31.22
CA GLN A 25 27.39 15.86 -30.96
C GLN A 25 27.60 15.43 -29.50
N TRP A 26 26.60 14.75 -28.96
CA TRP A 26 26.63 14.23 -27.59
C TRP A 26 26.68 12.70 -27.63
N ASP A 27 27.43 12.12 -26.70
CA ASP A 27 27.52 10.68 -26.45
C ASP A 27 26.30 10.12 -25.72
N GLU A 28 25.45 10.99 -25.19
CA GLU A 28 24.15 10.67 -24.62
C GLU A 28 23.00 11.22 -25.48
N SER A 29 21.84 10.57 -25.41
CA SER A 29 20.61 11.07 -26.04
C SER A 29 20.10 12.30 -25.29
N LEU A 30 19.67 13.33 -26.02
CA LEU A 30 19.08 14.53 -25.43
C LEU A 30 17.59 14.56 -25.65
N GLU A 31 16.83 14.95 -24.63
CA GLU A 31 15.38 15.17 -24.74
C GLU A 31 15.06 16.19 -25.84
N HIS A 32 15.88 17.24 -25.96
CA HIS A 32 15.80 18.21 -27.04
C HIS A 32 17.12 18.98 -27.21
N TYR A 33 17.31 19.60 -28.38
CA TYR A 33 18.38 20.56 -28.63
C TYR A 33 17.81 21.77 -29.37
N THR A 34 18.02 22.96 -28.80
CA THR A 34 17.67 24.24 -29.44
C THR A 34 18.91 25.02 -29.84
N VAL A 35 18.95 25.48 -31.10
CA VAL A 35 19.99 26.38 -31.62
C VAL A 35 19.35 27.71 -32.02
N TYR A 36 19.99 28.81 -31.60
CA TYR A 36 19.63 30.17 -31.99
C TYR A 36 20.69 30.72 -32.92
N VAL A 37 20.27 31.14 -34.12
CA VAL A 37 21.15 31.79 -35.11
C VAL A 37 20.72 33.24 -35.26
N TYR A 38 21.62 34.15 -34.92
CA TYR A 38 21.41 35.59 -35.01
C TYR A 38 22.06 36.12 -36.30
N TYR A 39 21.25 36.72 -37.16
CA TYR A 39 21.71 37.30 -38.41
C TYR A 39 21.90 38.82 -38.28
N PRO A 40 22.89 39.41 -38.97
CA PRO A 40 23.10 40.85 -39.00
C PRO A 40 22.09 41.55 -39.94
N ILE A 41 20.80 41.23 -39.79
CA ILE A 41 19.70 41.77 -40.59
C ILE A 41 18.77 42.48 -39.62
N THR A 42 18.59 43.80 -39.80
CA THR A 42 17.67 44.59 -38.98
C THR A 42 16.24 44.42 -39.46
N VAL A 43 15.32 44.10 -38.55
CA VAL A 43 13.90 43.88 -38.83
C VAL A 43 13.03 44.93 -38.11
N SER A 44 11.79 45.11 -38.56
CA SER A 44 10.90 46.16 -38.05
C SER A 44 10.32 45.88 -36.66
N GLY A 45 10.33 44.63 -36.19
CA GLY A 45 9.75 44.25 -34.89
C GLY A 45 9.96 42.78 -34.56
N ARG A 46 9.25 42.28 -33.53
CA ARG A 46 9.36 40.89 -33.08
C ARG A 46 8.76 39.89 -34.06
N ASP A 47 7.64 40.22 -34.69
CA ASP A 47 7.00 39.37 -35.69
C ASP A 47 7.66 39.59 -37.05
N VAL A 48 8.23 38.52 -37.61
CA VAL A 48 8.97 38.58 -38.86
C VAL A 48 8.50 37.49 -39.81
N ASN A 49 8.18 37.86 -41.04
CA ASN A 49 8.04 36.91 -42.14
C ASN A 49 9.42 36.69 -42.80
N PRO A 50 9.99 35.47 -42.78
CA PRO A 50 11.32 35.20 -43.36
C PRO A 50 11.40 35.50 -44.87
N ASP A 51 10.29 35.38 -45.60
CA ASP A 51 10.24 35.60 -47.04
C ASP A 51 10.53 37.06 -47.43
N ASP A 52 10.13 38.02 -46.59
CA ASP A 52 10.35 39.46 -46.80
C ASP A 52 11.84 39.82 -46.85
N TYR A 53 12.68 38.99 -46.23
CA TYR A 53 14.14 39.16 -46.15
C TYR A 53 14.90 38.18 -47.05
N GLY A 54 14.19 37.41 -47.90
CA GLY A 54 14.78 36.44 -48.83
C GLY A 54 15.42 35.23 -48.14
N PHE A 55 15.08 34.96 -46.88
CA PHE A 55 15.63 33.84 -46.12
C PHE A 55 15.06 32.50 -46.64
N ARG A 56 15.90 31.46 -46.73
CA ARG A 56 15.51 30.13 -47.23
C ARG A 56 16.20 29.02 -46.45
N THR A 57 15.60 27.84 -46.45
CA THR A 57 16.15 26.63 -45.84
C THR A 57 15.97 25.43 -46.76
N GLU A 58 16.78 24.40 -46.58
CA GLU A 58 16.56 23.12 -47.26
C GLU A 58 15.26 22.43 -46.84
N LYS A 59 14.72 21.57 -47.70
CA LYS A 59 13.48 20.84 -47.44
C LYS A 59 13.58 20.00 -46.15
N PHE A 60 14.72 19.33 -45.95
CA PHE A 60 14.95 18.50 -44.77
C PHE A 60 14.90 19.28 -43.45
N MET A 61 15.20 20.60 -43.46
CA MET A 61 15.17 21.42 -42.26
C MET A 61 13.75 21.56 -41.71
N ASN A 62 12.77 21.76 -42.59
CA ASN A 62 11.36 21.89 -42.20
C ASN A 62 10.73 20.52 -41.86
N GLU A 63 11.23 19.44 -42.45
CA GLU A 63 10.75 18.08 -42.17
C GLU A 63 11.25 17.54 -40.83
N ASN A 64 12.47 17.94 -40.42
CA ASN A 64 13.12 17.37 -39.24
C ASN A 64 13.18 18.31 -38.02
N TYR A 65 12.96 19.62 -38.18
CA TYR A 65 13.11 20.62 -37.12
C TYR A 65 11.91 21.54 -36.99
N LEU A 66 11.65 21.99 -35.76
CA LEU A 66 10.71 23.07 -35.48
C LEU A 66 11.44 24.41 -35.62
N LEU A 67 11.08 25.19 -36.63
CA LEU A 67 11.69 26.48 -36.94
C LEU A 67 10.79 27.62 -36.45
N SER A 68 11.38 28.63 -35.82
CA SER A 68 10.71 29.89 -35.48
C SER A 68 11.55 31.08 -35.92
N TYR A 69 10.89 32.08 -36.52
CA TYR A 69 11.50 33.29 -37.06
C TYR A 69 10.98 34.50 -36.29
N TYR A 70 11.87 35.32 -35.76
CA TYR A 70 11.47 36.51 -35.00
C TYR A 70 12.60 37.53 -34.94
N GLY A 71 12.26 38.77 -34.59
CA GLY A 71 13.21 39.83 -34.29
C GLY A 71 13.63 39.79 -32.83
N GLN A 72 14.91 39.56 -32.55
CA GLN A 72 15.49 39.67 -31.21
C GLN A 72 15.97 41.10 -30.98
N GLU A 73 15.50 41.73 -29.90
CA GLU A 73 15.92 43.08 -29.52
C GLU A 73 17.35 43.07 -28.97
N TYR A 74 18.21 43.93 -29.52
CA TYR A 74 19.56 44.19 -29.03
C TYR A 74 19.93 45.65 -29.32
N GLU A 75 20.29 46.40 -28.27
CA GLU A 75 20.67 47.83 -28.34
C GLU A 75 19.64 48.72 -29.08
N GLY A 76 18.35 48.47 -28.86
CA GLY A 76 17.25 49.24 -29.44
C GLY A 76 16.90 48.90 -30.89
N ASN A 77 17.58 47.92 -31.50
CA ASN A 77 17.27 47.40 -32.83
C ASN A 77 16.82 45.94 -32.74
N TYR A 78 15.93 45.52 -33.63
CA TYR A 78 15.54 44.11 -33.76
C TYR A 78 16.40 43.42 -34.83
N TYR A 79 17.02 42.30 -34.48
CA TYR A 79 17.82 41.48 -35.40
C TYR A 79 17.12 40.18 -35.75
N PHE A 80 17.16 39.79 -37.03
CA PHE A 80 16.55 38.56 -37.50
C PHE A 80 17.19 37.34 -36.83
N THR A 81 16.36 36.55 -36.16
CA THR A 81 16.77 35.38 -35.39
C THR A 81 15.99 34.15 -35.81
N VAL A 82 16.72 33.06 -36.03
CA VAL A 82 16.16 31.75 -36.34
C VAL A 82 16.38 30.84 -35.14
N ARG A 83 15.29 30.38 -34.53
CA ARG A 83 15.31 29.32 -33.51
C ARG A 83 15.01 27.99 -34.19
N ILE A 84 15.91 27.04 -34.00
CA ILE A 84 15.85 25.70 -34.58
C ILE A 84 15.77 24.74 -33.40
N HIS A 85 14.69 23.97 -33.32
CA HIS A 85 14.46 23.05 -32.21
C HIS A 85 14.22 21.63 -32.74
N LYS A 86 14.81 20.64 -32.08
CA LYS A 86 14.55 19.23 -32.34
C LYS A 86 14.41 18.49 -31.02
N ASP A 87 13.33 17.72 -30.92
CA ASP A 87 13.07 16.76 -29.85
C ASP A 87 13.75 15.42 -30.13
N ASP A 88 14.03 14.66 -29.08
CA ASP A 88 14.53 13.28 -29.10
C ASP A 88 15.77 13.09 -29.98
N ILE A 89 16.86 13.79 -29.64
CA ILE A 89 18.13 13.67 -30.35
C ILE A 89 18.86 12.42 -29.86
N ARG A 90 19.10 11.48 -30.77
CA ARG A 90 19.78 10.23 -30.45
C ARG A 90 21.27 10.46 -30.18
N THR A 91 21.87 9.52 -29.46
CA THR A 91 23.32 9.46 -29.26
C THR A 91 24.07 9.61 -30.60
N MET A 92 25.05 10.51 -30.64
CA MET A 92 25.88 10.85 -31.81
C MET A 92 25.11 11.33 -33.05
N GLU A 93 23.84 11.72 -32.90
CA GLU A 93 23.05 12.24 -34.01
C GLU A 93 23.55 13.63 -34.44
N LYS A 94 23.66 13.85 -35.76
CA LYS A 94 24.12 15.12 -36.34
C LYS A 94 22.93 16.02 -36.68
N MET A 95 22.78 17.13 -35.96
CA MET A 95 21.79 18.16 -36.29
C MET A 95 22.34 19.12 -37.36
N MET A 96 22.23 18.76 -38.63
CA MET A 96 22.74 19.57 -39.74
C MET A 96 21.87 20.81 -39.97
N ILE A 97 22.47 21.99 -39.98
CA ILE A 97 21.81 23.27 -40.23
C ILE A 97 22.29 23.82 -41.57
N GLN A 98 21.35 23.99 -42.51
CA GLN A 98 21.61 24.55 -43.83
C GLN A 98 20.58 25.64 -44.16
N GLN A 99 21.06 26.88 -44.19
CA GLN A 99 20.25 28.08 -44.36
C GLN A 99 20.86 28.98 -45.43
N TYR A 100 20.02 29.66 -46.20
CA TYR A 100 20.44 30.54 -47.29
C TYR A 100 19.91 31.94 -47.07
N ILE A 101 20.78 32.91 -47.25
CA ILE A 101 20.51 34.33 -46.99
C ILE A 101 21.03 35.15 -48.18
N PRO A 102 20.33 36.20 -48.63
CA PRO A 102 20.83 37.06 -49.70
C PRO A 102 22.22 37.62 -49.40
N ALA A 103 23.11 37.59 -50.40
CA ALA A 103 24.48 38.06 -50.25
C ALA A 103 24.60 39.56 -49.92
N THR A 104 23.54 40.34 -50.16
CA THR A 104 23.45 41.78 -49.86
C THR A 104 23.65 42.11 -48.38
N TYR A 105 23.36 41.17 -47.47
CA TYR A 105 23.49 41.37 -46.02
C TYR A 105 24.90 41.10 -45.49
N PHE A 106 25.84 40.66 -46.33
CA PHE A 106 27.17 40.30 -45.90
C PHE A 106 28.26 40.99 -46.73
N ASN A 107 29.38 41.33 -46.09
CA ASN A 107 30.59 41.65 -46.84
C ASN A 107 31.24 40.35 -47.33
N THR A 108 30.94 40.01 -48.57
CA THR A 108 31.22 38.69 -49.14
C THR A 108 32.65 38.53 -49.66
N GLU A 109 33.51 39.55 -49.58
CA GLU A 109 34.93 39.49 -49.99
C GLU A 109 35.78 38.50 -49.17
N LYS A 110 35.26 38.05 -48.01
CA LYS A 110 35.95 37.15 -47.07
C LYS A 110 35.39 35.72 -47.03
N PHE A 111 34.53 35.35 -47.98
CA PHE A 111 33.92 34.02 -48.07
C PHE A 111 34.56 33.20 -49.20
N GLY A 112 34.81 31.91 -48.94
CA GLY A 112 35.13 30.97 -50.00
C GLY A 112 33.90 30.65 -50.85
N THR A 113 34.12 30.25 -52.10
CA THR A 113 33.10 29.61 -52.94
C THR A 113 33.04 28.12 -52.58
N ILE A 114 31.84 27.60 -52.33
CA ILE A 114 31.60 26.16 -52.22
C ILE A 114 30.81 25.75 -53.45
N GLU A 115 31.40 24.90 -54.30
CA GLU A 115 30.62 24.14 -55.27
C GLU A 115 29.83 23.09 -54.48
N ILE A 116 28.51 23.23 -54.48
CA ILE A 116 27.62 22.22 -53.91
C ILE A 116 27.56 21.08 -54.92
N THR A 117 28.37 20.04 -54.71
CA THR A 117 28.28 18.82 -55.48
C THR A 117 26.97 18.12 -55.12
N PRO A 118 25.99 17.95 -56.04
CA PRO A 118 24.82 17.14 -55.74
C PRO A 118 25.27 15.72 -55.40
N GLU A 119 24.65 15.13 -54.38
CA GLU A 119 24.96 13.78 -53.95
C GLU A 119 24.77 12.83 -55.14
N ARG A 120 25.84 12.10 -55.46
CA ARG A 120 25.96 11.28 -56.66
C ARG A 120 24.90 10.18 -56.64
N GLU A 121 23.85 10.31 -57.45
CA GLU A 121 22.95 9.19 -57.74
C GLU A 121 23.80 8.02 -58.26
N LYS A 122 23.84 6.94 -57.48
CA LYS A 122 24.59 5.73 -57.84
C LYS A 122 24.02 5.17 -59.14
N ARG A 123 24.82 5.21 -60.21
CA ARG A 123 24.55 4.47 -61.44
C ARG A 123 24.57 2.97 -61.13
N PHE A 124 23.54 2.29 -61.62
CA PHE A 124 23.28 0.87 -61.41
C PHE A 124 24.43 0.01 -61.99
N GLU A 125 25.32 -0.46 -61.13
CA GLU A 125 26.23 -1.57 -61.41
C GLU A 125 25.52 -2.88 -61.07
N PHE A 126 25.60 -3.87 -61.96
CA PHE A 126 24.89 -5.15 -61.81
C PHE A 126 25.35 -5.84 -60.50
N PRO A 127 24.46 -6.13 -59.53
CA PRO A 127 24.88 -6.31 -58.15
C PRO A 127 25.17 -7.78 -57.88
N TYR A 128 26.44 -8.16 -57.87
CA TYR A 128 26.87 -9.44 -57.27
C TYR A 128 26.45 -9.53 -55.78
N GLU A 129 26.29 -8.38 -55.13
CA GLU A 129 25.63 -8.19 -53.83
C GLU A 129 24.23 -8.81 -53.79
N LEU A 130 23.44 -8.74 -54.87
CA LEU A 130 22.09 -9.31 -54.94
C LEU A 130 22.13 -10.85 -54.96
N ILE A 131 23.12 -11.44 -55.63
CA ILE A 131 23.33 -12.89 -55.64
C ILE A 131 23.79 -13.36 -54.26
N TYR A 132 24.70 -12.64 -53.61
CA TYR A 132 25.16 -12.94 -52.26
C TYR A 132 24.06 -12.75 -51.21
N MET A 133 23.22 -11.73 -51.40
CA MET A 133 22.03 -11.46 -50.61
C MET A 133 21.01 -12.59 -50.78
N ILE A 134 20.73 -13.05 -52.01
CA ILE A 134 19.81 -14.18 -52.23
C ILE A 134 20.38 -15.47 -51.62
N LEU A 135 21.67 -15.76 -51.79
CA LEU A 135 22.33 -16.94 -51.21
C LEU A 135 22.42 -16.91 -49.68
N SER A 136 22.43 -15.73 -49.05
CA SER A 136 22.51 -15.62 -47.58
C SER A 136 21.13 -15.49 -46.94
N ILE A 137 20.24 -14.69 -47.55
CA ILE A 137 18.90 -14.40 -47.03
C ILE A 137 17.97 -15.59 -47.23
N VAL A 138 18.00 -16.29 -48.38
CA VAL A 138 17.06 -17.39 -48.62
C VAL A 138 17.27 -18.55 -47.64
N PRO A 139 18.51 -19.03 -47.37
CA PRO A 139 18.74 -20.03 -46.34
C PRO A 139 18.45 -19.52 -44.93
N TYR A 140 18.75 -18.25 -44.63
CA TYR A 140 18.45 -17.63 -43.34
C TYR A 140 16.93 -17.54 -43.10
N LEU A 141 16.16 -17.15 -44.11
CA LEU A 141 14.70 -17.14 -44.05
C LEU A 141 14.14 -18.55 -43.93
N PHE A 142 14.70 -19.54 -44.63
CA PHE A 142 14.28 -20.94 -44.49
C PHE A 142 14.58 -21.49 -43.09
N TYR A 143 15.75 -21.19 -42.54
CA TYR A 143 16.15 -21.57 -41.17
C TYR A 143 15.29 -20.85 -40.13
N SER A 144 15.09 -19.54 -40.28
CA SER A 144 14.23 -18.72 -39.42
C SER A 144 12.78 -19.20 -39.45
N ASN A 145 12.25 -19.54 -40.63
CA ASN A 145 10.88 -20.05 -40.77
C ASN A 145 10.74 -21.47 -40.19
N LYS A 146 11.75 -22.34 -40.37
CA LYS A 146 11.80 -23.65 -39.70
C LYS A 146 11.83 -23.48 -38.18
N LYS A 147 12.71 -22.62 -37.66
CA LYS A 147 12.82 -22.30 -36.23
C LYS A 147 11.54 -21.66 -35.70
N ALA A 148 10.92 -20.75 -36.43
CA ALA A 148 9.65 -20.11 -36.06
C ALA A 148 8.51 -21.13 -36.00
N ARG A 149 8.47 -22.14 -36.88
CA ARG A 149 7.50 -23.24 -36.80
C ARG A 149 7.74 -24.13 -35.57
N THR A 150 8.99 -24.47 -35.28
CA THR A 150 9.37 -25.20 -34.05
C THR A 150 9.03 -24.40 -32.79
N ILE A 151 9.31 -23.09 -32.80
CA ILE A 151 9.02 -22.15 -31.72
C ILE A 151 7.50 -21.91 -31.58
N ARG A 152 6.70 -21.90 -32.66
CA ARG A 152 5.23 -21.83 -32.55
C ARG A 152 4.64 -23.07 -31.88
N GLY A 153 5.19 -24.26 -32.14
CA GLY A 153 4.86 -25.47 -31.39
C GLY A 153 5.24 -25.34 -29.90
N ALA A 154 6.37 -24.71 -29.60
CA ALA A 154 6.76 -24.40 -28.22
C ALA A 154 5.89 -23.30 -27.59
N TYR A 155 5.40 -22.30 -28.34
CA TYR A 155 4.53 -21.25 -27.79
C TYR A 155 3.15 -21.77 -27.37
N SER A 156 2.61 -22.80 -28.03
CA SER A 156 1.41 -23.49 -27.53
C SER A 156 1.67 -24.20 -26.20
N GLU A 157 2.91 -24.63 -25.93
CA GLU A 157 3.31 -25.14 -24.62
C GLU A 157 3.60 -24.00 -23.62
N VAL A 158 4.10 -22.84 -24.08
CA VAL A 158 4.37 -21.66 -23.22
C VAL A 158 3.09 -21.03 -22.69
N ALA A 159 1.98 -21.07 -23.44
CA ALA A 159 0.68 -20.66 -22.91
C ALA A 159 0.20 -21.54 -21.73
N SER A 160 0.65 -22.80 -21.67
CA SER A 160 0.43 -23.67 -20.50
C SER A 160 1.47 -23.47 -19.37
N LEU A 161 2.50 -22.66 -19.60
CA LEU A 161 3.59 -22.32 -18.67
C LEU A 161 3.52 -20.87 -18.16
N GLN A 162 2.48 -20.10 -18.51
CA GLN A 162 2.21 -18.79 -17.91
C GLN A 162 1.79 -19.00 -16.43
N TRP A 163 2.80 -19.06 -15.56
CA TRP A 163 2.68 -19.14 -14.10
C TRP A 163 1.87 -17.96 -13.57
N LEU A 164 2.15 -16.74 -14.04
CA LEU A 164 1.53 -15.53 -13.48
C LEU A 164 0.15 -15.37 -14.10
N ARG A 165 -0.80 -15.91 -13.36
CA ARG A 165 -2.22 -15.67 -13.50
C ARG A 165 -2.52 -14.20 -13.18
N ASP A 166 -2.81 -13.40 -14.21
CA ASP A 166 -3.33 -12.03 -14.07
C ASP A 166 -4.79 -12.00 -13.56
N ASP A 167 -5.42 -13.16 -13.37
CA ASP A 167 -6.75 -13.37 -12.79
C ASP A 167 -6.74 -13.42 -11.25
N TRP A 168 -5.75 -12.79 -10.59
CA TRP A 168 -5.81 -12.61 -9.14
C TRP A 168 -7.01 -11.73 -8.77
N VAL A 169 -8.10 -12.38 -8.39
CA VAL A 169 -9.24 -11.75 -7.73
C VAL A 169 -8.98 -11.89 -6.24
N PRO A 170 -8.98 -10.79 -5.45
CA PRO A 170 -8.83 -10.88 -4.01
C PRO A 170 -9.84 -11.91 -3.47
N PRO A 171 -9.40 -12.84 -2.59
CA PRO A 171 -10.29 -13.87 -2.09
C PRO A 171 -11.49 -13.21 -1.43
N LYS A 172 -12.70 -13.57 -1.87
CA LYS A 172 -13.92 -13.20 -1.18
C LYS A 172 -13.93 -14.00 0.12
N ILE A 173 -13.71 -13.32 1.24
CA ILE A 173 -13.85 -13.94 2.56
C ILE A 173 -15.34 -14.15 2.78
N GLU A 174 -15.81 -15.36 2.53
CA GLU A 174 -17.12 -15.79 3.00
C GLU A 174 -16.99 -16.08 4.50
N VAL A 175 -17.37 -15.12 5.33
CA VAL A 175 -17.43 -15.30 6.78
C VAL A 175 -18.64 -16.18 7.09
N ALA A 176 -18.45 -17.49 7.03
CA ALA A 176 -19.41 -18.44 7.56
C ALA A 176 -19.43 -18.28 9.09
N THR A 177 -20.51 -17.70 9.62
CA THR A 177 -20.70 -17.57 11.06
C THR A 177 -21.32 -18.83 11.62
N PHE A 178 -20.68 -19.42 12.64
CA PHE A 178 -21.28 -20.51 13.43
C PHE A 178 -22.36 -20.01 14.39
N ARG A 179 -22.57 -18.68 14.46
CA ARG A 179 -23.56 -18.07 15.36
C ARG A 179 -24.97 -18.28 14.84
N LYS A 180 -25.85 -18.74 15.72
CA LYS A 180 -27.27 -18.89 15.44
C LYS A 180 -27.97 -17.57 15.76
N SER A 181 -28.59 -16.95 14.75
CA SER A 181 -29.35 -15.71 14.92
C SER A 181 -30.41 -15.86 16.03
N GLY A 182 -30.46 -14.87 16.93
CA GLY A 182 -31.39 -14.84 18.07
C GLY A 182 -31.08 -15.82 19.21
N LYS A 183 -30.05 -16.67 19.12
CA LYS A 183 -29.65 -17.51 20.25
C LYS A 183 -28.94 -16.66 21.30
N VAL A 184 -29.48 -16.63 22.51
CA VAL A 184 -28.92 -15.90 23.66
C VAL A 184 -28.06 -16.81 24.53
N ALA A 185 -26.86 -16.34 24.90
CA ALA A 185 -25.96 -17.06 25.81
C ALA A 185 -26.51 -17.11 27.23
N LYS A 186 -26.28 -18.20 27.97
CA LYS A 186 -26.64 -18.33 29.39
C LYS A 186 -25.48 -17.88 30.26
N LEU A 187 -25.50 -16.62 30.67
CA LEU A 187 -24.56 -15.94 31.54
C LEU A 187 -25.18 -15.65 32.92
N ASP A 188 -24.35 -15.68 33.96
CA ASP A 188 -24.71 -15.22 35.29
C ASP A 188 -24.62 -13.68 35.44
N LEU A 189 -24.88 -13.10 36.62
CA LEU A 189 -24.85 -11.64 36.78
C LEU A 189 -23.46 -11.06 36.52
N ILE A 190 -22.41 -11.70 37.03
CA ILE A 190 -21.03 -11.22 36.92
C ILE A 190 -20.54 -11.34 35.48
N GLU A 191 -20.80 -12.48 34.85
CA GLU A 191 -20.51 -12.78 33.45
C GLU A 191 -21.26 -11.86 32.49
N SER A 192 -22.56 -11.62 32.73
CA SER A 192 -23.37 -10.70 31.92
C SER A 192 -22.97 -9.24 32.10
N ALA A 193 -22.63 -8.82 33.32
CA ALA A 193 -22.11 -7.48 33.57
C ALA A 193 -20.77 -7.27 32.83
N LEU A 194 -19.88 -8.27 32.86
CA LEU A 194 -18.64 -8.20 32.09
C LEU A 194 -18.93 -8.13 30.59
N PHE A 195 -19.78 -9.01 30.07
CA PHE A 195 -20.15 -9.07 28.66
C PHE A 195 -20.82 -7.78 28.13
N LEU A 196 -21.52 -7.05 29.00
CA LEU A 196 -22.13 -5.75 28.73
C LEU A 196 -21.17 -4.56 28.90
N ASP A 197 -19.87 -4.82 29.06
CA ASP A 197 -18.83 -3.80 29.21
C ASP A 197 -18.94 -2.92 30.46
N TYR A 198 -19.56 -3.41 31.54
CA TYR A 198 -19.49 -2.71 32.82
C TYR A 198 -18.04 -2.66 33.34
N PRO A 199 -17.63 -1.58 34.03
CA PRO A 199 -16.29 -1.45 34.59
C PRO A 199 -15.94 -2.60 35.54
N VAL A 200 -14.71 -3.12 35.44
CA VAL A 200 -14.23 -4.24 36.27
C VAL A 200 -14.36 -3.93 37.76
N ASN A 201 -14.05 -2.71 38.20
CA ASN A 201 -14.14 -2.32 39.60
C ASN A 201 -15.56 -2.44 40.15
N LYS A 202 -16.59 -2.19 39.34
CA LYS A 202 -17.98 -2.41 39.74
C LYS A 202 -18.28 -3.88 39.98
N ILE A 203 -17.81 -4.73 39.08
CA ILE A 203 -17.99 -6.18 39.16
C ILE A 203 -17.30 -6.72 40.42
N LEU A 204 -16.06 -6.31 40.67
CA LEU A 204 -15.31 -6.66 41.89
C LEU A 204 -16.00 -6.16 43.15
N THR A 205 -16.61 -4.97 43.10
CA THR A 205 -17.38 -4.41 44.22
C THR A 205 -18.60 -5.27 44.54
N ILE A 206 -19.36 -5.70 43.53
CA ILE A 206 -20.51 -6.59 43.72
C ILE A 206 -20.06 -7.96 44.25
N LEU A 207 -18.98 -8.51 43.69
CA LEU A 207 -18.40 -9.79 44.10
C LEU A 207 -17.97 -9.78 45.57
N ALA A 208 -17.13 -8.82 45.96
CA ALA A 208 -16.65 -8.72 47.33
C ALA A 208 -17.81 -8.38 48.29
N ARG A 209 -18.80 -7.59 47.87
CA ARG A 209 -20.00 -7.38 48.70
C ARG A 209 -20.78 -8.67 48.94
N LYS A 210 -20.96 -9.51 47.91
CA LYS A 210 -21.62 -10.83 48.04
C LYS A 210 -20.87 -11.73 49.02
N LEU A 211 -19.55 -11.77 48.92
CA LEU A 211 -18.69 -12.56 49.82
C LEU A 211 -18.73 -12.03 51.26
N GLU A 212 -18.76 -10.71 51.44
CA GLU A 212 -18.87 -10.07 52.76
C GLU A 212 -20.22 -10.39 53.42
N GLU A 213 -21.31 -10.31 52.67
CA GLU A 213 -22.65 -10.63 53.16
C GLU A 213 -22.85 -12.11 53.44
N GLY A 214 -22.14 -12.98 52.72
CA GLY A 214 -22.03 -14.41 53.01
C GLY A 214 -21.16 -14.73 54.23
N GLY A 215 -20.52 -13.72 54.84
CA GLY A 215 -19.61 -13.89 55.97
C GLY A 215 -18.30 -14.60 55.61
N ILE A 216 -17.96 -14.68 54.33
CA ILE A 216 -16.76 -15.36 53.80
C ILE A 216 -15.55 -14.45 53.97
N ILE A 217 -15.72 -13.17 53.70
CA ILE A 217 -14.71 -12.13 53.89
C ILE A 217 -15.22 -11.04 54.83
N ARG A 218 -14.29 -10.24 55.35
CA ARG A 218 -14.59 -9.02 56.09
C ARG A 218 -13.67 -7.91 55.60
N VAL A 219 -14.25 -6.78 55.20
CA VAL A 219 -13.47 -5.59 54.82
C VAL A 219 -13.00 -4.89 56.10
N ILE A 220 -11.67 -4.78 56.29
CA ILE A 220 -11.08 -4.11 57.46
C ILE A 220 -10.92 -2.61 57.17
N SER A 221 -10.43 -2.26 56.00
CA SER A 221 -10.19 -0.89 55.55
C SER A 221 -10.49 -0.74 54.07
N HIS A 222 -10.96 0.43 53.67
CA HIS A 222 -11.19 0.79 52.27
C HIS A 222 -9.99 1.55 51.68
N GLN A 223 -9.19 2.24 52.49
CA GLN A 223 -8.07 3.06 51.99
C GLN A 223 -6.86 2.93 52.93
N PRO A 224 -5.87 2.07 52.62
CA PRO A 224 -5.84 1.09 51.51
C PRO A 224 -6.86 -0.05 51.71
N LEU A 225 -7.28 -0.71 50.62
CA LEU A 225 -8.22 -1.84 50.69
C LEU A 225 -7.53 -3.02 51.39
N THR A 226 -8.09 -3.43 52.53
CA THR A 226 -7.60 -4.60 53.29
C THR A 226 -8.77 -5.51 53.60
N ILE A 227 -8.67 -6.77 53.19
CA ILE A 227 -9.72 -7.77 53.29
C ILE A 227 -9.20 -8.96 54.08
N ASP A 228 -9.98 -9.39 55.08
CA ASP A 228 -9.71 -10.58 55.88
C ASP A 228 -10.58 -11.75 55.40
N VAL A 229 -9.98 -12.91 55.15
CA VAL A 229 -10.69 -14.11 54.70
C VAL A 229 -11.05 -14.96 55.91
N LEU A 230 -12.34 -14.99 56.25
CA LEU A 230 -12.85 -15.69 57.43
C LEU A 230 -13.07 -17.19 57.18
N GLN A 231 -13.56 -17.53 55.99
CA GLN A 231 -13.94 -18.90 55.63
C GLN A 231 -13.62 -19.17 54.16
N ARG A 232 -13.38 -20.44 53.81
CA ARG A 232 -13.27 -20.89 52.40
C ARG A 232 -14.23 -22.05 52.13
N PRO A 233 -15.52 -21.77 51.88
CA PRO A 233 -16.48 -22.81 51.53
C PRO A 233 -16.08 -23.53 50.24
N THR A 234 -16.44 -24.80 50.10
CA THR A 234 -16.19 -25.58 48.88
C THR A 234 -17.21 -25.33 47.77
N THR A 235 -18.33 -24.65 48.08
CA THR A 235 -19.45 -24.39 47.16
C THR A 235 -19.33 -23.07 46.40
N LEU A 236 -18.13 -22.50 46.28
CA LEU A 236 -17.90 -21.20 45.63
C LEU A 236 -17.91 -21.32 44.10
N ARG A 237 -18.30 -20.24 43.43
CA ARG A 237 -18.13 -20.13 41.97
C ARG A 237 -16.65 -19.99 41.62
N TYR A 238 -16.31 -20.33 40.38
CA TYR A 238 -14.92 -20.32 39.92
C TYR A 238 -14.24 -18.95 40.07
N TYR A 239 -14.92 -17.84 39.78
CA TYR A 239 -14.35 -16.51 39.99
C TYR A 239 -14.31 -16.10 41.46
N GLU A 240 -15.23 -16.60 42.29
CA GLU A 240 -15.22 -16.35 43.75
C GLU A 240 -14.03 -17.04 44.40
N SER A 241 -13.73 -18.28 44.02
CA SER A 241 -12.54 -18.97 44.51
C SER A 241 -11.26 -18.27 44.10
N ILE A 242 -11.13 -17.88 42.82
CA ILE A 242 -9.93 -17.18 42.34
C ILE A 242 -9.80 -15.80 43.00
N PHE A 243 -10.92 -15.10 43.27
CA PHE A 243 -10.89 -13.84 44.02
C PHE A 243 -10.35 -14.03 45.44
N LEU A 244 -10.75 -15.10 46.14
CA LEU A 244 -10.23 -15.40 47.48
C LEU A 244 -8.74 -15.79 47.44
N ASP A 245 -8.31 -16.47 46.38
CA ASP A 245 -6.90 -16.83 46.19
C ASP A 245 -6.03 -15.61 45.86
N ALA A 246 -6.62 -14.56 45.26
CA ALA A 246 -5.96 -13.29 45.04
C ALA A 246 -5.77 -12.47 46.33
N ILE A 247 -6.42 -12.82 47.45
CA ILE A 247 -6.20 -12.13 48.74
C ILE A 247 -4.97 -12.74 49.42
N LYS A 248 -3.92 -11.93 49.59
CA LYS A 248 -2.67 -12.32 50.28
C LYS A 248 -2.91 -12.49 51.79
N SER A 249 -1.95 -13.11 52.47
CA SER A 249 -2.00 -13.32 53.93
C SER A 249 -1.97 -12.03 54.76
N ASP A 250 -1.49 -10.93 54.19
CA ASP A 250 -1.53 -9.57 54.78
C ASP A 250 -2.85 -8.83 54.53
N GLY A 251 -3.80 -9.47 53.82
CA GLY A 251 -5.10 -8.92 53.46
C GLY A 251 -5.08 -7.95 52.27
N ILE A 252 -3.93 -7.80 51.60
CA ILE A 252 -3.79 -7.00 50.38
C ILE A 252 -4.17 -7.86 49.16
N LEU A 253 -4.84 -7.24 48.19
CA LEU A 253 -5.19 -7.92 46.94
C LEU A 253 -3.98 -8.01 46.00
N ASP A 254 -3.76 -9.20 45.46
CA ASP A 254 -2.78 -9.47 44.43
C ASP A 254 -3.29 -9.06 43.05
N GLU A 255 -2.58 -8.14 42.42
CA GLU A 255 -2.93 -7.59 41.11
C GLU A 255 -2.93 -8.68 40.02
N ALA A 256 -1.92 -9.56 40.05
CA ALA A 256 -1.79 -10.66 39.10
C ALA A 256 -2.90 -11.70 39.28
N GLY A 257 -3.26 -12.03 40.53
CA GLY A 257 -4.41 -12.88 40.85
C GLY A 257 -5.74 -12.31 40.33
N LEU A 258 -6.00 -11.02 40.51
CA LEU A 258 -7.20 -10.36 39.98
C LEU A 258 -7.22 -10.38 38.44
N LYS A 259 -6.07 -10.14 37.80
CA LYS A 259 -5.95 -10.25 36.34
C LYS A 259 -6.26 -11.67 35.86
N ALA A 260 -5.73 -12.69 36.53
CA ALA A 260 -6.00 -14.09 36.21
C ALA A 260 -7.49 -14.44 36.37
N MET A 261 -8.13 -13.94 37.42
CA MET A 261 -9.58 -14.08 37.61
C MET A 261 -10.36 -13.51 36.42
N MET A 262 -10.03 -12.27 36.00
CA MET A 262 -10.73 -11.63 34.90
C MET A 262 -10.51 -12.37 33.57
N THR A 263 -9.29 -12.82 33.29
CA THR A 263 -8.98 -13.65 32.13
C THR A 263 -9.85 -14.92 32.10
N GLU A 264 -9.93 -15.63 33.22
CA GLU A 264 -10.75 -16.86 33.33
C GLU A 264 -12.24 -16.56 33.08
N VAL A 265 -12.79 -15.47 33.62
CA VAL A 265 -14.19 -15.08 33.37
C VAL A 265 -14.41 -14.80 31.89
N VAL A 266 -13.50 -14.06 31.24
CA VAL A 266 -13.61 -13.77 29.80
C VAL A 266 -13.56 -15.05 28.97
N GLU A 267 -12.66 -15.99 29.28
CA GLU A 267 -12.56 -17.27 28.58
C GLU A 267 -13.85 -18.07 28.70
N LYS A 268 -14.44 -18.17 29.90
CA LYS A 268 -15.71 -18.89 30.09
C LYS A 268 -16.89 -18.19 29.44
N VAL A 269 -16.96 -16.86 29.48
CA VAL A 269 -18.00 -16.09 28.78
C VAL A 269 -17.89 -16.31 27.27
N SER A 270 -16.67 -16.26 26.72
CA SER A 270 -16.41 -16.51 25.31
C SER A 270 -16.83 -17.92 24.91
N ALA A 271 -16.48 -18.92 25.72
CA ALA A 271 -16.88 -20.31 25.52
C ALA A 271 -18.40 -20.53 25.66
N LYS A 272 -19.12 -19.73 26.45
CA LYS A 272 -20.59 -19.78 26.56
C LYS A 272 -21.29 -19.07 25.40
N ALA A 273 -20.67 -18.02 24.86
CA ALA A 273 -21.24 -17.17 23.81
C ALA A 273 -20.81 -17.56 22.38
N TRP A 274 -20.01 -18.63 22.22
CA TRP A 274 -19.37 -19.01 20.95
C TRP A 274 -20.33 -19.15 19.75
N ASP A 275 -21.51 -19.77 19.93
CA ASP A 275 -22.53 -19.99 18.89
C ASP A 275 -23.76 -19.07 19.05
N CYS A 276 -23.67 -18.07 19.92
CA CYS A 276 -24.75 -17.17 20.23
C CYS A 276 -24.69 -15.89 19.38
N ASP A 277 -25.85 -15.27 19.20
CA ASP A 277 -25.97 -13.95 18.61
C ASP A 277 -25.55 -12.92 19.66
N LEU A 278 -24.43 -12.23 19.43
CA LEU A 278 -23.85 -11.30 20.40
C LEU A 278 -24.76 -10.11 20.67
N GLU A 279 -25.38 -9.56 19.63
CA GLU A 279 -26.23 -8.37 19.75
C GLU A 279 -27.55 -8.73 20.44
N ALA A 280 -28.13 -9.89 20.10
CA ALA A 280 -29.31 -10.40 20.82
C ALA A 280 -28.98 -10.70 22.29
N THR A 281 -27.80 -11.26 22.58
CA THR A 281 -27.36 -11.53 23.96
C THR A 281 -27.18 -10.24 24.76
N LYS A 282 -26.55 -9.21 24.17
CA LYS A 282 -26.40 -7.90 24.81
C LYS A 282 -27.75 -7.25 25.07
N ALA A 283 -28.64 -7.23 24.09
CA ALA A 283 -29.98 -6.66 24.24
C ALA A 283 -30.76 -7.35 25.37
N TYR A 284 -30.76 -8.69 25.39
CA TYR A 284 -31.43 -9.47 26.42
C TYR A 284 -30.92 -9.17 27.83
N TYR A 285 -29.60 -9.12 28.04
CA TYR A 285 -29.05 -8.85 29.37
C TYR A 285 -29.19 -7.38 29.79
N ALA A 286 -29.08 -6.44 28.85
CA ALA A 286 -29.29 -5.02 29.13
C ALA A 286 -30.74 -4.76 29.61
N GLU A 287 -31.72 -5.35 28.92
CA GLU A 287 -33.14 -5.31 29.32
C GLU A 287 -33.33 -5.99 30.68
N LYS A 288 -32.81 -7.21 30.86
CA LYS A 288 -32.94 -7.95 32.12
C LYS A 288 -32.34 -7.26 33.33
N ILE A 289 -31.21 -6.57 33.17
CA ILE A 289 -30.60 -5.79 34.26
C ILE A 289 -31.45 -4.53 34.52
N GLY A 290 -31.90 -3.85 33.47
CA GLY A 290 -32.70 -2.63 33.54
C GLY A 290 -34.07 -2.83 34.21
N GLU A 291 -34.72 -3.95 33.90
CA GLU A 291 -36.04 -4.39 34.38
C GLU A 291 -35.95 -5.35 35.58
N HIS A 292 -34.78 -5.48 36.20
CA HIS A 292 -34.62 -6.43 37.29
C HIS A 292 -35.63 -6.19 38.42
N VAL A 293 -36.32 -7.27 38.80
CA VAL A 293 -37.16 -7.38 39.98
C VAL A 293 -36.75 -8.64 40.73
N ALA A 294 -36.69 -8.59 42.05
CA ALA A 294 -36.28 -9.70 42.91
C ALA A 294 -37.02 -11.04 42.66
N GLU A 295 -38.21 -11.00 42.05
CA GLU A 295 -39.00 -12.18 41.68
C GLU A 295 -38.48 -12.91 40.44
N LYS A 296 -37.75 -12.22 39.55
CA LYS A 296 -37.18 -12.77 38.31
C LYS A 296 -35.69 -12.45 38.22
N PRO A 297 -34.86 -13.02 39.11
CA PRO A 297 -33.42 -12.81 39.05
C PRO A 297 -32.82 -13.33 37.76
N ILE A 298 -31.78 -12.63 37.29
CA ILE A 298 -30.83 -13.19 36.32
C ILE A 298 -30.10 -14.37 36.97
N ASP A 299 -29.72 -14.19 38.23
CA ASP A 299 -29.00 -15.15 39.03
C ASP A 299 -29.56 -15.20 40.45
N LYS A 300 -29.91 -16.40 40.92
CA LYS A 300 -30.45 -16.61 42.26
C LYS A 300 -29.45 -16.23 43.36
N GLU A 301 -28.15 -16.41 43.12
CA GLU A 301 -27.11 -16.05 44.09
C GLU A 301 -26.84 -14.54 44.13
N TYR A 302 -27.09 -13.85 43.02
CA TYR A 302 -26.91 -12.40 42.87
C TYR A 302 -28.25 -11.69 42.63
N ASN A 303 -29.19 -11.86 43.58
CA ASN A 303 -30.57 -11.36 43.50
C ASN A 303 -30.85 -10.14 44.42
N LYS A 304 -29.84 -9.33 44.74
CA LYS A 304 -30.09 -8.12 45.55
C LYS A 304 -30.31 -6.92 44.65
N ASP A 305 -31.40 -6.20 44.90
CA ASP A 305 -31.72 -4.95 44.21
C ASP A 305 -30.55 -3.96 44.22
N ASP A 306 -29.80 -3.91 45.33
CA ASP A 306 -28.60 -3.07 45.48
C ASP A 306 -27.56 -3.33 44.37
N TYR A 307 -27.37 -4.59 43.92
CA TYR A 307 -26.40 -4.93 42.86
C TYR A 307 -26.81 -4.33 41.51
N TYR A 308 -28.08 -4.46 41.15
CA TYR A 308 -28.61 -3.95 39.87
C TYR A 308 -28.69 -2.43 39.88
N ASN A 309 -29.15 -1.85 40.99
CA ASN A 309 -29.16 -0.40 41.16
C ASN A 309 -27.75 0.18 41.06
N TYR A 310 -26.75 -0.52 41.62
CA TYR A 310 -25.36 -0.10 41.51
C TYR A 310 -24.78 -0.20 40.10
N LEU A 311 -25.05 -1.29 39.37
CA LEU A 311 -24.65 -1.41 37.95
C LEU A 311 -25.22 -0.23 37.15
N LEU A 312 -26.52 0.05 37.32
CA LEU A 312 -27.25 1.09 36.60
C LEU A 312 -27.03 2.52 37.12
N ASN A 313 -26.15 2.74 38.11
CA ASN A 313 -25.95 4.04 38.76
C ASN A 313 -27.24 4.66 39.36
N ARG A 314 -28.21 3.83 39.73
CA ARG A 314 -29.42 4.30 40.43
C ARG A 314 -29.07 4.57 41.89
N ARG A 315 -29.72 5.55 42.50
CA ARG A 315 -29.55 5.84 43.94
C ARG A 315 -30.20 4.75 44.78
N PHE A 316 -29.49 4.26 45.79
CA PHE A 316 -29.98 3.33 46.79
C PHE A 316 -29.29 3.59 48.14
N ARG A 317 -29.80 3.00 49.22
CA ARG A 317 -29.39 3.31 50.60
C ARG A 317 -27.88 3.17 50.85
N ARG A 318 -27.23 2.20 50.19
CA ARG A 318 -25.81 1.87 50.39
C ARG A 318 -24.92 2.34 49.25
N HIS A 319 -25.38 3.25 48.40
CA HIS A 319 -24.63 3.70 47.22
C HIS A 319 -23.20 4.17 47.56
N GLU A 320 -23.06 5.01 48.59
CA GLU A 320 -21.76 5.53 49.05
C GLU A 320 -20.80 4.43 49.50
N TYR A 321 -21.30 3.35 50.10
CA TYR A 321 -20.47 2.20 50.48
C TYR A 321 -19.84 1.54 49.25
N TYR A 322 -20.67 1.34 48.21
CA TYR A 322 -20.21 0.73 46.96
C TYR A 322 -19.22 1.64 46.23
N GLU A 323 -19.47 2.95 46.13
CA GLU A 323 -18.54 3.90 45.51
C GLU A 323 -17.19 3.95 46.24
N ARG A 324 -17.21 3.97 47.58
CA ARG A 324 -15.98 3.92 48.37
C ARG A 324 -15.21 2.65 48.08
N MET A 325 -15.89 1.51 48.07
CA MET A 325 -15.28 0.22 47.77
C MET A 325 -14.75 0.13 46.32
N GLU A 326 -15.47 0.68 45.33
CA GLU A 326 -15.01 0.79 43.95
C GLU A 326 -13.71 1.58 43.83
N SER A 327 -13.64 2.73 44.50
CA SER A 327 -12.44 3.58 44.53
C SER A 327 -11.26 2.94 45.27
N SER A 328 -11.54 1.92 46.09
CA SER A 328 -10.54 1.17 46.86
C SER A 328 -9.85 0.10 46.02
N PHE A 329 -10.52 -0.40 44.97
CA PHE A 329 -9.92 -1.33 44.02
C PHE A 329 -8.91 -0.58 43.14
N VAL A 330 -7.63 -0.73 43.47
CA VAL A 330 -6.51 -0.29 42.63
C VAL A 330 -6.31 -1.30 41.51
N VAL A 331 -7.32 -1.50 40.67
CA VAL A 331 -7.20 -2.35 39.49
C VAL A 331 -6.85 -1.46 38.30
N TYR A 332 -5.55 -1.45 38.02
CA TYR A 332 -4.85 -1.07 36.80
C TYR A 332 -5.13 0.29 36.15
N GLY A 333 -4.06 1.10 36.08
CA GLY A 333 -3.77 1.89 34.89
C GLY A 333 -3.47 0.95 33.71
N GLU A 334 -4.52 0.57 32.99
CA GLU A 334 -4.55 -0.08 31.65
C GLU A 334 -3.84 -1.45 31.52
N PRO A 335 -4.58 -2.55 31.26
CA PRO A 335 -5.36 -2.65 30.01
C PRO A 335 -6.78 -3.23 30.11
N ILE A 336 -7.24 -3.77 31.26
CA ILE A 336 -8.52 -4.49 31.34
C ILE A 336 -9.57 -3.61 32.04
N LYS A 337 -10.08 -2.60 31.33
CA LYS A 337 -11.15 -1.71 31.82
C LYS A 337 -12.52 -2.39 31.77
N ASN A 338 -12.75 -3.23 30.76
CA ASN A 338 -13.98 -3.95 30.48
C ASN A 338 -13.69 -5.10 29.48
N TYR A 339 -14.73 -5.85 29.10
CA TYR A 339 -14.62 -6.99 28.19
C TYR A 339 -14.10 -6.60 26.80
N SER A 340 -14.61 -5.53 26.21
CA SER A 340 -14.17 -5.02 24.91
C SER A 340 -12.70 -4.59 24.93
N ALA A 341 -12.22 -3.97 26.01
CA ALA A 341 -10.80 -3.64 26.18
C ALA A 341 -9.94 -4.91 26.28
N PHE A 342 -10.41 -5.94 26.98
CA PHE A 342 -9.72 -7.23 27.02
C PHE A 342 -9.62 -7.88 25.64
N ILE A 343 -10.73 -7.97 24.90
CA ILE A 343 -10.76 -8.56 23.55
C ILE A 343 -9.83 -7.81 22.59
N ARG A 344 -9.63 -6.51 22.80
CA ARG A 344 -8.71 -5.68 22.01
C ARG A 344 -7.26 -5.69 22.54
N SER A 345 -7.00 -6.30 23.69
CA SER A 345 -5.68 -6.34 24.31
C SER A 345 -4.85 -7.55 23.84
N ASP A 346 -3.54 -7.49 24.05
CA ASP A 346 -2.61 -8.61 23.81
C ASP A 346 -2.99 -9.89 24.56
N ALA A 347 -3.79 -9.80 25.62
CA ALA A 347 -4.31 -10.97 26.33
C ALA A 347 -5.21 -11.84 25.43
N CYS A 348 -6.04 -11.22 24.58
CA CYS A 348 -6.84 -11.93 23.58
C CYS A 348 -5.94 -12.56 22.50
N HIS A 349 -4.84 -11.88 22.14
CA HIS A 349 -3.84 -12.43 21.22
C HIS A 349 -3.17 -13.68 21.81
N SER A 350 -2.79 -13.67 23.09
CA SER A 350 -2.25 -14.85 23.79
C SER A 350 -3.26 -15.98 23.98
N ALA A 351 -4.52 -15.67 24.29
CA ALA A 351 -5.57 -16.67 24.47
C ALA A 351 -5.91 -17.40 23.16
N CYS A 352 -5.76 -16.72 22.01
CA CYS A 352 -5.85 -17.38 20.71
C CYS A 352 -4.82 -18.50 20.58
N TYR A 353 -3.55 -18.31 20.97
CA TYR A 353 -2.53 -19.38 20.88
C TYR A 353 -2.79 -20.60 21.77
N VAL A 354 -3.61 -20.46 22.82
CA VAL A 354 -3.95 -21.55 23.76
C VAL A 354 -5.23 -22.30 23.35
N HIS A 355 -6.15 -21.64 22.61
CA HIS A 355 -7.39 -22.23 22.13
C HIS A 355 -7.35 -22.52 20.62
N THR A 356 -7.16 -23.81 20.31
CA THR A 356 -7.08 -24.40 18.96
C THR A 356 -8.26 -24.09 18.06
N ALA A 357 -9.46 -23.76 18.54
CA ALA A 357 -10.60 -23.53 17.63
C ALA A 357 -10.49 -22.22 16.81
N CYS A 358 -10.08 -21.12 17.46
CA CYS A 358 -9.90 -19.83 16.78
C CYS A 358 -8.50 -19.71 16.17
N HIS A 359 -7.48 -20.26 16.84
CA HIS A 359 -6.15 -20.39 16.25
C HIS A 359 -6.18 -21.32 15.05
N ASP A 360 -6.77 -22.51 15.08
CA ASP A 360 -6.75 -23.39 13.90
C ASP A 360 -7.62 -22.84 12.77
N ALA A 361 -8.70 -22.08 13.02
CA ALA A 361 -9.44 -21.46 11.92
C ALA A 361 -8.63 -20.33 11.24
N CYS A 362 -7.99 -19.45 12.01
CA CYS A 362 -7.17 -18.36 11.48
C CYS A 362 -5.79 -18.83 10.99
N HIS A 363 -5.13 -19.71 11.74
CA HIS A 363 -3.91 -20.42 11.39
C HIS A 363 -4.18 -21.31 10.19
N SER A 364 -5.25 -22.08 10.06
CA SER A 364 -5.50 -22.85 8.82
C SER A 364 -5.78 -21.94 7.63
N ALA A 365 -6.53 -20.85 7.78
CA ALA A 365 -6.76 -19.93 6.67
C ALA A 365 -5.46 -19.24 6.20
N CYS A 366 -4.64 -18.75 7.14
CA CYS A 366 -3.38 -18.06 6.84
C CYS A 366 -2.24 -19.05 6.48
N HIS A 367 -2.10 -20.15 7.22
CA HIS A 367 -1.15 -21.22 6.97
C HIS A 367 -1.50 -21.99 5.71
N SER A 368 -2.77 -22.14 5.30
CA SER A 368 -3.11 -22.69 3.97
C SER A 368 -2.77 -21.70 2.87
N ALA A 369 -3.08 -20.41 3.03
CA ALA A 369 -2.69 -19.40 2.04
C ALA A 369 -1.16 -19.31 1.88
N CYS A 370 -0.41 -19.39 2.99
CA CYS A 370 1.05 -19.36 2.99
C CYS A 370 1.70 -20.70 2.62
N HIS A 371 1.21 -21.87 3.09
CA HIS A 371 1.68 -23.19 2.62
C HIS A 371 1.35 -23.35 1.14
N SER A 372 0.19 -22.94 0.62
CA SER A 372 -0.08 -23.01 -0.82
C SER A 372 0.89 -22.12 -1.61
N ALA A 373 1.26 -20.94 -1.11
CA ALA A 373 2.25 -20.08 -1.76
C ALA A 373 3.68 -20.65 -1.69
N CYS A 374 4.11 -21.15 -0.51
CA CYS A 374 5.46 -21.61 -0.25
C CYS A 374 5.72 -23.07 -0.69
N HIS A 375 4.79 -23.99 -0.47
CA HIS A 375 4.92 -25.40 -0.88
C HIS A 375 4.93 -25.52 -2.41
N SER A 376 4.19 -24.65 -3.13
CA SER A 376 4.24 -24.54 -4.59
C SER A 376 5.58 -24.02 -5.10
N ALA A 377 6.14 -23.00 -4.43
CA ALA A 377 7.44 -22.42 -4.78
C ALA A 377 8.61 -23.38 -4.49
N CYS A 378 8.54 -24.16 -3.40
CA CYS A 378 9.57 -25.12 -3.04
C CYS A 378 9.48 -26.44 -3.84
N HIS A 379 8.29 -26.97 -4.15
CA HIS A 379 8.16 -28.14 -5.03
C HIS A 379 8.67 -27.84 -6.45
N SER A 380 8.43 -26.64 -6.97
CA SER A 380 8.93 -26.24 -8.29
C SER A 380 10.46 -26.07 -8.31
N ALA A 381 11.06 -25.49 -7.27
CA ALA A 381 12.52 -25.40 -7.14
C ALA A 381 13.20 -26.79 -7.03
N CYS A 382 12.61 -27.73 -6.28
CA CYS A 382 13.12 -29.10 -6.17
C CYS A 382 12.93 -29.92 -7.46
N HIS A 383 11.82 -29.76 -8.18
CA HIS A 383 11.64 -30.39 -9.50
C HIS A 383 12.62 -29.82 -10.55
N SER A 384 12.89 -28.52 -10.53
CA SER A 384 13.92 -27.92 -11.38
C SER A 384 15.30 -28.50 -11.10
N ALA A 385 15.66 -28.69 -9.83
CA ALA A 385 16.94 -29.29 -9.43
C ALA A 385 17.04 -30.80 -9.78
N CYS A 386 15.95 -31.56 -9.69
CA CYS A 386 15.91 -32.99 -10.00
C CYS A 386 15.98 -33.27 -11.52
N VAL A 387 15.41 -32.40 -12.37
CA VAL A 387 15.45 -32.55 -13.84
C VAL A 387 16.74 -31.97 -14.43
N SER A 388 17.43 -31.07 -13.73
CA SER A 388 18.79 -30.60 -14.09
C SER A 388 19.93 -31.48 -13.55
N GLY A 389 19.63 -32.44 -12.65
CA GLY A 389 20.59 -33.34 -12.01
C GLY A 389 20.71 -34.72 -12.66
N GLY A 390 20.28 -34.88 -13.92
CA GLY A 390 20.53 -36.10 -14.69
C GLY A 390 22.04 -36.34 -14.83
N ALA A 391 22.50 -37.43 -14.22
CA ALA A 391 23.89 -37.84 -14.09
C ALA A 391 24.72 -37.71 -15.39
N HIS A 392 25.88 -37.08 -15.25
CA HIS A 392 27.10 -37.49 -15.94
C HIS A 392 27.66 -38.76 -15.30
#